data_AF-A0A6N9DGH3-F1
#
_entry.id   AF-A0A6N9DGH3-F1
#
_cell.length_a   1.000
_cell.length_b   1.000
_cell.length_c   1.000
_cell.angle_alpha   90.00
_cell.angle_beta   90.00
_cell.angle_gamma   90.00
#
_symmetry.space_group_name_H-M   'P 1'
#
loop_
_entity.id
_entity.type
_entity.pdbx_description
1 polymer ?
#
loop_
_entity_poly.entity_id
_entity_poly.type
_entity_poly.pdbx_seq_one_letter_code
_entity_poly.pdbx_strand_id
1 'polypeptide(L)'
;MTQPRIPQLQGNPIWFSLSTPDPQGAKDFYTGLFGWEWADVPMSGGNTYHMAIKDDANIAGMSANDDIHGVMGVWVNSVYVEDAE
;
A
#
# COMPACT_ATOMS: atom_id res chain seq x y z
N MET A 1 15.26 0.63 16.07
CA MET A 1 15.91 1.71 15.28
C MET A 1 14.78 2.55 14.69
N THR A 2 14.75 3.86 14.90
CA THR A 2 13.70 4.75 14.38
C THR A 2 14.03 5.14 12.95
N GLN A 3 13.07 4.99 12.04
CA GLN A 3 13.20 5.37 10.64
C GLN A 3 13.57 6.87 10.55
N PRO A 4 14.55 7.26 9.70
CA PRO A 4 14.95 8.66 9.58
C PRO A 4 13.74 9.50 9.18
N ARG A 5 13.47 10.56 9.97
CA ARG A 5 12.41 11.53 9.65
C ARG A 5 12.88 12.39 8.49
N ILE A 6 12.58 11.97 7.26
CA ILE A 6 12.59 12.87 6.13
C ILE A 6 11.50 13.91 6.39
N PRO A 7 11.81 15.23 6.38
CA PRO A 7 10.79 16.25 6.54
C PRO A 7 9.74 16.07 5.44
N GLN A 8 8.48 15.96 5.84
CA GLN A 8 7.34 15.83 4.94
C GLN A 8 7.12 17.20 4.31
N LEU A 9 7.52 17.36 3.05
CA LEU A 9 7.35 18.61 2.31
C LEU A 9 6.03 18.55 1.54
N GLN A 10 5.33 19.69 1.50
CA GLN A 10 4.12 19.86 0.69
C GLN A 10 4.33 19.33 -0.74
N GLY A 11 3.43 18.46 -1.19
CA GLY A 11 3.44 17.86 -2.53
C GLY A 11 4.33 16.63 -2.71
N ASN A 12 5.14 16.24 -1.72
CA ASN A 12 5.96 15.03 -1.85
C ASN A 12 5.10 13.76 -1.81
N PRO A 13 5.43 12.71 -2.60
CA PRO A 13 4.83 11.40 -2.42
C PRO A 13 5.12 10.84 -1.03
N ILE A 14 4.08 10.35 -0.35
CA ILE A 14 4.18 9.83 1.02
C ILE A 14 3.71 8.41 1.17
N TRP A 15 2.91 7.92 0.21
CA TRP A 15 2.36 6.59 0.29
C TRP A 15 2.01 6.05 -1.08
N PHE A 16 2.11 4.72 -1.22
CA PHE A 16 1.78 4.00 -2.43
C PHE A 16 0.78 2.89 -2.08
N SER A 17 -0.30 2.81 -2.83
CA SER A 17 -1.36 1.83 -2.64
C SER A 17 -1.62 1.08 -3.93
N LEU A 18 -1.59 -0.25 -3.88
CA LEU A 18 -2.02 -1.12 -4.96
C LEU A 18 -3.50 -1.49 -4.76
N SER A 19 -4.33 -1.18 -5.74
CA SER A 19 -5.67 -1.74 -5.84
C SER A 19 -5.62 -2.88 -6.86
N THR A 20 -5.96 -4.10 -6.47
CA THR A 20 -5.81 -5.29 -7.33
C THR A 20 -7.01 -6.25 -7.21
N PRO A 21 -7.45 -6.89 -8.31
CA PRO A 21 -8.46 -7.95 -8.25
C PRO A 21 -7.92 -9.26 -7.64
N ASP A 22 -6.61 -9.43 -7.54
CA ASP A 22 -5.96 -10.62 -6.96
C ASP A 22 -4.90 -10.20 -5.92
N PRO A 23 -5.32 -9.96 -4.66
CA PRO A 23 -4.39 -9.63 -3.60
C PRO A 23 -3.38 -10.75 -3.31
N GLN A 24 -3.79 -12.02 -3.38
CA GLN A 24 -2.89 -13.13 -3.06
C GLN A 24 -1.82 -13.30 -4.13
N GLY A 25 -2.18 -13.29 -5.42
CA GLY A 25 -1.20 -13.34 -6.50
C GLY A 25 -0.23 -12.14 -6.47
N ALA A 26 -0.72 -10.95 -6.09
CA ALA A 26 0.15 -9.79 -5.88
C ALA A 26 1.11 -10.00 -4.70
N LYS A 27 0.64 -10.55 -3.55
CA LYS A 27 1.51 -10.91 -2.43
C LYS A 27 2.62 -11.85 -2.87
N ASP A 28 2.27 -12.93 -3.58
CA ASP A 28 3.25 -13.93 -4.02
C ASP A 28 4.27 -13.33 -4.99
N PHE A 29 3.80 -12.50 -5.94
CA PHE A 29 4.66 -11.83 -6.92
C PHE A 29 5.69 -10.89 -6.25
N TYR A 30 5.24 -9.97 -5.39
CA TYR A 30 6.15 -8.99 -4.77
C TYR A 30 7.00 -9.60 -3.65
N THR A 31 6.51 -10.65 -2.97
CA THR A 31 7.35 -11.49 -2.09
C THR A 31 8.51 -12.09 -2.90
N GLY A 32 8.22 -12.72 -4.03
CA GLY A 32 9.25 -13.35 -4.86
C GLY A 32 10.23 -12.37 -5.50
N LEU A 33 9.74 -11.19 -5.93
CA LEU A 33 10.55 -10.22 -6.66
C LEU A 33 11.40 -9.33 -5.73
N PHE A 34 10.85 -8.89 -4.60
CA PHE A 34 11.46 -7.90 -3.72
C PHE A 34 11.66 -8.37 -2.28
N GLY A 35 11.19 -9.57 -1.92
CA GLY A 35 11.23 -10.07 -0.55
C GLY A 35 10.32 -9.26 0.38
N TRP A 36 9.19 -8.76 -0.14
CA TRP A 36 8.20 -8.08 0.71
C TRP A 36 7.53 -9.08 1.63
N GLU A 37 7.32 -8.67 2.87
CA GLU A 37 6.49 -9.34 3.86
C GLU A 37 5.14 -8.64 3.95
N TRP A 38 4.15 -9.29 4.56
CA TRP A 38 2.77 -8.80 4.57
C TRP A 38 2.13 -8.91 5.94
N ALA A 39 1.42 -7.86 6.35
CA ALA A 39 0.55 -7.86 7.51
C ALA A 39 -0.87 -7.46 7.10
N ASP A 40 -1.86 -8.25 7.51
CA ASP A 40 -3.26 -8.00 7.20
C ASP A 40 -3.90 -7.15 8.30
N VAL A 41 -4.46 -6.01 7.91
CA VAL A 41 -5.11 -5.04 8.80
C VAL A 41 -6.61 -5.02 8.47
N PRO A 42 -7.48 -5.52 9.37
CA PRO A 42 -8.92 -5.44 9.18
C PRO A 42 -9.39 -3.99 9.08
N MET A 43 -10.20 -3.69 8.07
CA MET A 43 -10.82 -2.38 7.88
C MET A 43 -12.32 -2.45 8.18
N SER A 44 -12.96 -1.30 8.35
CA SER A 44 -14.41 -1.21 8.42
C SER A 44 -15.05 -1.73 7.12
N GLY A 45 -16.28 -2.25 7.21
CA GLY A 45 -17.00 -2.79 6.05
C GLY A 45 -16.60 -4.20 5.62
N GLY A 46 -15.75 -4.89 6.39
CA GLY A 46 -15.35 -6.28 6.11
C GLY A 46 -14.17 -6.42 5.15
N ASN A 47 -13.61 -5.30 4.69
CA ASN A 47 -12.46 -5.28 3.81
C ASN A 47 -11.16 -5.48 4.60
N THR A 48 -10.11 -5.94 3.92
CA THR A 48 -8.77 -6.08 4.49
C THR A 48 -7.80 -5.18 3.74
N TYR A 49 -6.97 -4.48 4.51
CA TYR A 49 -5.84 -3.74 3.99
C TYR A 49 -4.57 -4.55 4.21
N HIS A 50 -3.85 -4.86 3.14
CA HIS A 50 -2.61 -5.62 3.19
C HIS A 50 -1.44 -4.64 3.23
N MET A 51 -0.75 -4.59 4.37
CA MET A 51 0.46 -3.77 4.55
C MET A 51 1.67 -4.52 4.02
N ALA A 52 2.38 -3.94 3.04
CA ALA A 52 3.66 -4.45 2.57
C ALA A 52 4.79 -3.95 3.49
N ILE A 53 5.69 -4.85 3.86
CA ILE A 53 6.78 -4.62 4.80
C ILE A 53 8.11 -5.03 4.14
N LYS A 54 9.15 -4.23 4.33
CA LYS A 54 10.53 -4.59 3.96
C LYS A 54 11.50 -3.97 4.96
N ASP A 55 12.41 -4.78 5.48
CA ASP A 55 13.42 -4.36 6.47
C ASP A 55 12.79 -3.61 7.66
N ASP A 56 11.74 -4.21 8.23
CA ASP A 56 10.94 -3.68 9.35
C ASP A 56 10.19 -2.36 9.08
N ALA A 57 10.15 -1.89 7.82
CA ALA A 57 9.43 -0.69 7.42
C ALA A 57 8.17 -1.00 6.62
N ASN A 58 7.08 -0.29 6.93
CA ASN A 58 5.88 -0.27 6.08
C ASN A 58 6.17 0.55 4.82
N ILE A 59 6.02 -0.06 3.65
CA ILE A 59 6.46 0.52 2.37
C ILE A 59 5.33 0.79 1.37
N ALA A 60 4.22 0.05 1.49
CA ALA A 60 3.06 0.21 0.62
C ALA A 60 1.82 -0.42 1.25
N GLY A 61 0.67 -0.03 0.72
CA GLY A 61 -0.60 -0.66 1.00
C GLY A 61 -1.14 -1.44 -0.18
N MET A 62 -2.06 -2.34 0.10
CA MET A 62 -2.85 -2.99 -0.92
C MET A 62 -4.27 -3.28 -0.45
N SER A 63 -5.23 -3.12 -1.34
CA SER A 63 -6.63 -3.46 -1.12
C SER A 63 -7.18 -4.22 -2.31
N ALA A 64 -8.18 -5.07 -2.06
CA ALA A 64 -8.96 -5.66 -3.14
C ALA A 64 -9.68 -4.55 -3.93
N ASN A 65 -9.69 -4.67 -5.26
CA ASN A 65 -10.53 -3.84 -6.12
C ASN A 65 -11.83 -4.57 -6.42
N ASP A 66 -12.86 -4.33 -5.60
CA ASP A 66 -14.14 -5.04 -5.72
C ASP A 66 -15.14 -4.30 -6.62
N ASP A 67 -14.91 -3.01 -6.94
CA ASP A 67 -15.99 -2.11 -7.38
C ASP A 67 -15.80 -1.36 -8.72
N ILE A 68 -14.67 -1.45 -9.43
CA ILE A 68 -14.57 -0.76 -10.73
C ILE A 68 -13.68 -1.51 -11.73
N HIS A 69 -14.34 -2.05 -12.76
CA HIS A 69 -13.77 -2.69 -13.97
C HIS A 69 -12.71 -3.76 -13.67
N GLY A 70 -13.15 -4.94 -13.22
CA GLY A 70 -12.30 -6.06 -12.79
C GLY A 70 -11.36 -6.66 -13.84
N VAL A 71 -10.32 -5.93 -14.24
CA VAL A 71 -9.31 -6.45 -15.17
C VAL A 71 -7.87 -6.00 -14.89
N MET A 72 -7.60 -4.92 -14.14
CA MET A 72 -6.22 -4.50 -13.91
C MET A 72 -5.93 -4.02 -12.49
N GLY A 73 -4.78 -4.45 -11.98
CA GLY A 73 -4.18 -3.83 -10.80
C GLY A 73 -3.65 -2.44 -11.14
N VAL A 74 -3.85 -1.47 -10.24
CA VAL A 74 -3.38 -0.09 -10.39
C VAL A 74 -2.65 0.37 -9.14
N TRP A 75 -1.52 1.04 -9.34
CA TRP A 75 -0.82 1.76 -8.29
C TRP A 75 -1.31 3.20 -8.22
N VAL A 76 -1.68 3.63 -7.02
CA VAL A 76 -2.08 5.01 -6.69
C VAL A 76 -1.09 5.56 -5.68
N ASN A 77 -0.65 6.79 -5.90
CA ASN A 77 0.25 7.50 -4.99
C ASN A 77 -0.48 8.62 -4.25
N SER A 78 -0.27 8.72 -2.94
CA SER A 78 -0.70 9.85 -2.12
C SER A 78 0.44 10.84 -1.93
N VAL A 79 0.11 12.12 -1.91
CA VAL A 79 1.06 13.20 -1.66
C VAL A 79 0.78 13.86 -0.31
N TYR A 80 1.83 14.38 0.31
CA TYR A 80 1.71 15.16 1.53
C TYR A 80 0.99 16.47 1.23
N VAL A 81 -0.02 16.77 2.03
CA VAL A 81 -0.66 18.08 2.08
C VAL A 81 -0.75 18.51 3.54
N GLU A 82 -0.48 19.78 3.82
CA GLU A 82 -0.68 20.37 5.15
C GLU A 82 -2.16 20.43 5.53
N ASP A 83 -3.04 20.56 4.53
CA ASP A 83 -4.49 20.59 4.65
C ASP A 83 -5.13 19.78 3.51
N ALA A 84 -6.07 18.90 3.85
CA ALA A 84 -6.73 17.96 2.93
C ALA A 84 -8.24 18.22 2.78
N GLU A 85 -8.78 19.24 3.45
CA GLU A 85 -10.19 19.63 3.37
C GLU A 85 -10.53 20.46 2.11
#